data_AF-A0A6J3LXG4-F1
#
_entry.id   AF-A0A6J3LXG4-F1
#
_cell.length_a   1.000
_cell.length_b   1.000
_cell.length_c   1.000
_cell.angle_alpha   90.00
_cell.angle_beta   90.00
_cell.angle_gamma   90.00
#
_symmetry.space_group_name_H-M   'P 1'
#
loop_
_entity.id
_entity.type
_entity.pdbx_description
1 polymer ?
#
loop_
_entity_poly.entity_id
_entity_poly.type
_entity_poly.pdbx_seq_one_letter_code
_entity_poly.pdbx_strand_id
1 'polypeptide(L)'
;EGEEEESDTPHKIIAGSPLPQMSKSSSLTMNKNVHVNRGAKTLKSRQALDLTPPTMATRIPTAKLVADFSPWTGRQPEDNLNETVIRNGYFDKAPGPNATETTSACSIIWPGLTQKNSVALSMLSTVFASAMEKRQQLGRHTAPSAFKPPPRVTITDSKREAWLRDLANPAVPLRKQARNIPYGIRGKLLMEQCAAKNIPLARAVWLAKCVGANELRAFRRKGVGNGPAAATAAVISGELKWVREWTLHVLQFLESVISTCGQTADWKARMDYA
;
A
#
# COMPACT_ATOMS: atom_id res chain seq x y z
N GLU A 1 -44.80 30.80 2.50
CA GLU A 1 -43.64 31.71 2.35
C GLU A 1 -42.71 31.42 3.51
N GLY A 2 -41.48 30.93 3.39
CA GLY A 2 -40.72 30.28 2.34
C GLY A 2 -39.65 29.48 3.09
N GLU A 3 -39.46 28.22 2.71
CA GLU A 3 -38.46 27.32 3.30
C GLU A 3 -37.09 27.68 2.71
N GLU A 4 -36.10 28.00 3.55
CA GLU A 4 -34.72 28.21 3.10
C GLU A 4 -34.03 26.85 2.94
N GLU A 5 -33.89 26.44 1.68
CA GLU A 5 -33.21 25.23 1.25
C GLU A 5 -31.72 25.22 1.61
N GLU A 6 -31.34 24.11 2.23
CA GLU A 6 -29.98 23.66 2.48
C GLU A 6 -29.25 23.46 1.13
N SER A 7 -28.37 24.40 0.79
CA SER A 7 -27.65 24.39 -0.50
C SER A 7 -26.63 23.26 -0.57
N ASP A 8 -26.84 22.41 -1.55
CA ASP A 8 -26.10 21.22 -1.95
C ASP A 8 -24.57 21.43 -2.07
N THR A 9 -23.80 20.47 -1.58
CA THR A 9 -22.33 20.52 -1.44
C THR A 9 -21.45 20.09 -2.65
N PRO A 10 -21.92 19.89 -3.91
CA PRO A 10 -21.03 19.43 -4.98
C PRO A 10 -20.37 20.52 -5.84
N HIS A 11 -20.62 21.82 -5.62
CA HIS A 11 -20.14 22.90 -6.52
C HIS A 11 -19.02 23.79 -5.97
N LYS A 12 -18.32 23.39 -4.90
CA LYS A 12 -17.11 24.11 -4.47
C LYS A 12 -15.94 23.81 -5.44
N ILE A 13 -15.64 24.78 -6.32
CA ILE A 13 -14.46 24.76 -7.17
C ILE A 13 -13.22 24.89 -6.26
N ILE A 14 -12.49 23.80 -6.07
CA ILE A 14 -11.21 23.79 -5.37
C ILE A 14 -10.13 24.18 -6.39
N ALA A 15 -9.43 25.29 -6.14
CA ALA A 15 -8.30 25.70 -6.96
C ALA A 15 -7.22 24.60 -6.95
N GLY A 16 -6.85 24.10 -8.14
CA GLY A 16 -5.79 23.11 -8.30
C GLY A 16 -4.45 23.63 -7.76
N SER A 17 -3.61 22.72 -7.30
CA SER A 17 -2.25 23.05 -6.82
C SER A 17 -1.43 23.72 -7.93
N PRO A 18 -0.60 24.73 -7.59
CA PRO A 18 0.17 25.46 -8.60
C PRO A 18 1.16 24.53 -9.30
N LEU A 19 1.26 24.69 -10.63
CA LEU A 19 2.19 23.95 -11.48
C LEU A 19 3.64 24.14 -10.99
N PRO A 20 4.49 23.08 -11.05
CA PRO A 20 5.89 23.19 -10.67
C PRO A 20 6.60 24.23 -11.55
N GLN A 21 7.23 25.24 -10.93
CA GLN A 21 8.03 26.21 -11.68
C GLN A 21 9.32 25.56 -12.19
N MET A 22 9.56 25.68 -13.49
CA MET A 22 10.82 25.25 -14.11
C MET A 22 11.98 26.09 -13.57
N SER A 23 13.08 25.45 -13.20
CA SER A 23 14.28 26.12 -12.71
C SER A 23 14.81 27.09 -13.76
N LYS A 24 15.08 28.34 -13.35
CA LYS A 24 15.70 29.35 -14.21
C LYS A 24 17.06 28.84 -14.70
N SER A 25 17.23 28.81 -16.01
CA SER A 25 18.48 28.44 -16.68
C SER A 25 19.61 29.35 -16.18
N SER A 26 20.66 28.76 -15.61
CA SER A 26 21.89 29.48 -15.30
C SER A 26 22.60 29.80 -16.62
N SER A 27 22.94 31.07 -16.81
CA SER A 27 23.67 31.55 -17.97
C SER A 27 25.02 30.84 -18.07
N LEU A 28 25.19 30.00 -19.10
CA LEU A 28 26.47 29.38 -19.44
C LEU A 28 27.41 30.43 -20.05
N THR A 29 28.50 30.70 -19.36
CA THR A 29 29.63 31.51 -19.86
C THR A 29 30.24 30.83 -21.09
N MET A 30 30.20 31.51 -22.23
CA MET A 30 30.84 31.11 -23.48
C MET A 30 32.36 31.01 -23.29
N ASN A 31 32.91 29.79 -23.33
CA ASN A 31 34.34 29.60 -23.48
C ASN A 31 34.64 29.21 -24.94
N LYS A 32 35.24 30.14 -25.68
CA LYS A 32 35.75 29.94 -27.03
C LYS A 32 37.00 29.07 -26.95
N ASN A 33 36.95 27.89 -27.54
CA ASN A 33 38.00 27.28 -28.35
C ASN A 33 37.75 25.77 -28.48
N VAL A 34 37.11 25.35 -29.57
CA VAL A 34 37.21 23.96 -30.04
C VAL A 34 37.27 23.96 -31.56
N HIS A 35 38.39 23.45 -32.06
CA HIS A 35 38.63 23.17 -33.47
C HIS A 35 37.48 22.35 -34.09
N VAL A 36 37.02 22.82 -35.24
CA VAL A 36 35.99 22.20 -36.06
C VAL A 36 36.56 20.94 -36.69
N ASN A 37 36.17 19.77 -36.16
CA ASN A 37 36.26 18.51 -36.89
C ASN A 37 34.84 18.15 -37.35
N ARG A 38 34.53 18.49 -38.61
CA ARG A 38 33.25 18.22 -39.28
C ARG A 38 33.20 16.76 -39.70
N GLY A 39 32.70 15.91 -38.81
CA GLY A 39 32.38 14.52 -39.12
C GLY A 39 31.94 13.80 -37.84
N ALA A 40 30.73 13.23 -37.84
CA ALA A 40 30.20 12.36 -36.79
C ALA A 40 29.67 12.99 -35.48
N LYS A 41 29.05 14.18 -35.49
CA LYS A 41 28.31 14.72 -34.32
C LYS A 41 26.84 15.05 -34.54
N THR A 42 26.27 14.77 -35.72
CA THR A 42 24.86 15.11 -36.03
C THR A 42 23.81 14.17 -35.44
N LEU A 43 24.20 13.09 -34.74
CA LEU A 43 23.24 12.15 -34.14
C LEU A 43 22.77 12.55 -32.73
N LYS A 44 23.57 13.31 -31.97
CA LYS A 44 23.19 13.67 -30.58
C LYS A 44 22.19 14.81 -30.48
N SER A 45 22.10 15.68 -31.49
CA SER A 45 21.13 16.77 -31.53
C SER A 45 19.71 16.34 -31.88
N ARG A 46 19.50 15.06 -32.23
CA ARG A 46 18.17 14.50 -32.49
C ARG A 46 17.57 13.75 -31.30
N GLN A 47 18.33 13.52 -30.22
CA GLN A 47 17.74 12.97 -29.00
C GLN A 47 16.90 14.07 -28.33
N ALA A 48 15.59 14.02 -28.53
CA ALA A 48 14.65 14.80 -27.74
C ALA A 48 14.93 14.53 -26.25
N LEU A 49 15.29 15.56 -25.50
CA LEU A 49 15.39 15.46 -24.06
C LEU A 49 13.98 15.14 -23.52
N ASP A 50 13.91 14.15 -22.62
CA ASP A 50 12.74 13.74 -21.82
C ASP A 50 11.65 12.89 -22.50
N LEU A 51 12.04 11.83 -23.21
CA LEU A 51 11.13 10.78 -23.69
C LEU A 51 10.77 9.74 -22.61
N THR A 52 10.50 10.18 -21.38
CA THR A 52 10.06 9.27 -20.31
C THR A 52 8.53 9.20 -20.26
N PRO A 53 7.93 8.00 -20.24
CA PRO A 53 6.49 7.87 -20.07
C PRO A 53 6.07 8.42 -18.70
N PRO A 54 4.88 9.03 -18.58
CA PRO A 54 4.33 9.45 -17.29
C PRO A 54 4.33 8.30 -16.29
N THR A 55 4.65 8.57 -15.02
CA THR A 55 4.73 7.53 -13.98
C THR A 55 3.41 6.76 -13.78
N MET A 56 2.29 7.40 -14.12
CA MET A 56 0.94 6.82 -14.05
C MET A 56 0.54 6.00 -15.29
N ALA A 57 1.36 6.00 -16.35
CA ALA A 57 0.98 5.38 -17.60
C ALA A 57 0.89 3.85 -17.49
N THR A 58 -0.11 3.27 -18.15
CA THR A 58 -0.36 1.82 -18.09
C THR A 58 0.72 1.10 -18.88
N ARG A 59 1.46 0.21 -18.21
CA ARG A 59 2.49 -0.62 -18.83
C ARG A 59 1.86 -1.87 -19.41
N ILE A 60 2.13 -2.14 -20.67
CA ILE A 60 1.67 -3.34 -21.36
C ILE A 60 2.68 -4.47 -21.04
N PRO A 61 2.27 -5.75 -20.92
CA PRO A 61 3.16 -6.85 -20.52
C PRO A 61 4.45 -7.00 -21.34
N THR A 62 4.44 -6.56 -22.61
CA THR A 62 5.67 -6.35 -23.38
C THR A 62 6.44 -5.21 -22.72
N ALA A 63 7.41 -5.57 -21.86
CA ALA A 63 8.04 -4.74 -20.83
C ALA A 63 8.62 -3.36 -21.26
N LYS A 64 8.62 -3.04 -22.56
CA LYS A 64 9.11 -1.77 -23.12
C LYS A 64 8.02 -0.88 -23.69
N LEU A 65 6.77 -1.37 -23.78
CA LEU A 65 5.66 -0.63 -24.37
C LEU A 65 4.78 -0.05 -23.26
N VAL A 66 4.63 1.26 -23.32
CA VAL A 66 3.65 2.00 -22.52
C VAL A 66 2.46 2.29 -23.42
N ALA A 67 1.26 2.04 -22.90
CA ALA A 67 0.04 2.33 -23.65
C ALA A 67 0.02 3.81 -24.06
N ASP A 68 -0.29 4.07 -25.33
CA ASP A 68 -0.39 5.42 -25.90
C ASP A 68 0.89 6.26 -25.78
N PHE A 69 2.06 5.62 -25.70
CA PHE A 69 3.35 6.30 -25.62
C PHE A 69 4.35 5.67 -26.59
N SER A 70 4.54 6.31 -27.74
CA SER A 70 5.45 5.91 -28.80
C SER A 70 6.41 7.05 -29.16
N PRO A 71 7.50 7.23 -28.40
CA PRO A 71 8.45 8.31 -28.65
C PRO A 71 9.30 8.02 -29.90
N TRP A 72 9.73 9.06 -30.59
CA TRP A 72 10.69 8.92 -31.70
C TRP A 72 12.05 8.46 -31.15
N THR A 73 12.58 7.37 -31.70
CA THR A 73 13.83 6.72 -31.22
C THR A 73 14.97 6.78 -32.22
N GLY A 74 14.76 7.43 -33.38
CA GLY A 74 15.74 7.53 -34.47
C GLY A 74 16.03 6.20 -35.19
N ARG A 75 15.22 5.17 -34.94
CA ARG A 75 15.23 3.88 -35.64
C ARG A 75 13.86 3.57 -36.21
N GLN A 76 13.05 4.59 -36.47
CA GLN A 76 11.75 4.38 -37.08
C GLN A 76 11.95 4.01 -38.56
N PRO A 77 11.03 3.24 -39.16
CA PRO A 77 11.13 2.83 -40.56
C PRO A 77 11.25 4.02 -41.54
N GLU A 78 10.72 5.18 -41.17
CA GLU A 78 10.87 6.46 -41.90
C GLU A 78 12.31 7.02 -41.90
N ASP A 79 13.12 6.70 -40.90
CA ASP A 79 14.51 7.15 -40.79
C ASP A 79 15.47 6.31 -41.65
N ASN A 80 15.01 5.16 -42.18
CA ASN A 80 15.78 4.29 -43.03
C ASN A 80 15.77 4.79 -44.49
N LEU A 81 16.71 5.69 -44.80
CA LEU A 81 16.88 6.29 -46.13
C LEU A 81 17.43 5.29 -47.16
N ASN A 82 16.61 4.35 -47.60
CA ASN A 82 16.92 3.48 -48.73
C ASN A 82 16.60 4.19 -50.08
N GLU A 83 17.06 3.61 -51.19
CA GLU A 83 16.86 4.21 -52.51
C GLU A 83 15.38 4.44 -52.87
N THR A 84 14.49 3.56 -52.42
CA THR A 84 13.05 3.65 -52.73
C THR A 84 12.36 4.75 -51.92
N VAL A 85 12.68 4.90 -50.64
CA VAL A 85 12.17 5.96 -49.74
C VAL A 85 12.70 7.33 -50.19
N ILE A 86 13.96 7.40 -50.64
CA ILE A 86 14.52 8.65 -51.17
C ILE A 86 13.83 9.07 -52.48
N ARG A 87 13.55 8.12 -53.37
CA ARG A 87 12.92 8.42 -54.67
C ARG A 87 11.42 8.66 -54.58
N ASN A 88 10.71 7.90 -53.74
CA ASN A 88 9.25 7.86 -53.73
C ASN A 88 8.63 8.41 -52.43
N GLY A 89 9.43 8.73 -51.41
CA GLY A 89 8.96 9.08 -50.08
C GLY A 89 8.63 7.87 -49.20
N TYR A 90 8.49 8.11 -47.89
CA TYR A 90 8.02 7.11 -46.93
C TYR A 90 6.49 7.22 -46.74
N PHE A 91 5.79 6.09 -46.83
CA PHE A 91 4.37 5.97 -46.50
C PHE A 91 4.18 4.76 -45.58
N ASP A 92 3.54 4.95 -44.42
CA ASP A 92 3.24 3.86 -43.48
C ASP A 92 2.28 2.83 -44.11
N LYS A 93 1.33 3.31 -44.91
CA LYS A 93 0.52 2.52 -45.83
C LYS A 93 0.50 3.21 -47.19
N ALA A 94 0.82 2.46 -48.24
CA ALA A 94 0.79 3.01 -49.59
C ALA A 94 -0.62 3.51 -49.93
N PRO A 95 -0.79 4.73 -50.48
CA PRO A 95 -2.06 5.21 -51.00
C PRO A 95 -2.50 4.31 -52.15
N GLY A 96 -3.38 3.35 -51.86
CA GLY A 96 -3.92 2.41 -52.82
C GLY A 96 -5.39 2.71 -53.11
N PRO A 97 -5.91 2.30 -54.28
CA PRO A 97 -7.32 2.45 -54.63
C PRO A 97 -8.28 1.70 -53.68
N ASN A 98 -7.75 0.82 -52.82
CA ASN A 98 -8.49 0.03 -51.85
C ASN A 98 -8.40 0.59 -50.41
N ALA A 99 -8.08 1.87 -50.24
CA ALA A 99 -8.02 2.52 -48.93
C ALA A 99 -9.45 2.69 -48.34
N THR A 100 -9.91 1.68 -47.59
CA THR A 100 -11.23 1.67 -46.94
C THR A 100 -11.22 2.34 -45.56
N GLU A 101 -10.17 3.11 -45.23
CA GLU A 101 -10.00 3.74 -43.91
C GLU A 101 -11.08 4.77 -43.58
N THR A 102 -11.70 5.35 -44.61
CA THR A 102 -12.82 6.30 -44.49
C THR A 102 -14.20 5.63 -44.58
N THR A 103 -14.25 4.32 -44.82
CA THR A 103 -15.50 3.57 -44.98
C THR A 103 -16.07 3.17 -43.62
N SER A 104 -17.39 3.32 -43.46
CA SER A 104 -18.08 2.90 -42.24
C SER A 104 -18.08 1.38 -42.08
N ALA A 105 -17.73 0.91 -40.88
CA ALA A 105 -17.87 -0.50 -40.50
C ALA A 105 -19.32 -0.88 -40.13
N CYS A 106 -20.29 0.04 -40.25
CA CYS A 106 -21.69 -0.19 -39.87
C CYS A 106 -22.28 -1.44 -40.55
N SER A 107 -22.08 -1.60 -41.86
CA SER A 107 -22.60 -2.78 -42.61
C SER A 107 -22.00 -4.11 -42.13
N ILE A 108 -20.80 -4.09 -41.56
CA ILE A 108 -20.09 -5.27 -41.05
C ILE A 108 -20.58 -5.63 -39.64
N ILE A 109 -20.79 -4.62 -38.79
CA ILE A 109 -21.09 -4.81 -37.36
C ILE A 109 -22.60 -4.93 -37.11
N TRP A 110 -23.43 -4.17 -37.82
CA TRP A 110 -24.87 -4.06 -37.59
C TRP A 110 -25.64 -5.39 -37.65
N PRO A 111 -25.37 -6.31 -38.60
CA PRO A 111 -26.02 -7.61 -38.62
C PRO A 111 -25.70 -8.43 -37.37
N GLY A 112 -24.47 -8.29 -36.84
CA GLY A 112 -24.04 -8.95 -35.62
C GLY A 112 -24.78 -8.45 -34.38
N LEU A 113 -25.19 -7.18 -34.34
CA LEU A 113 -25.83 -6.56 -33.16
C LEU A 113 -27.36 -6.67 -33.14
N THR A 114 -28.01 -6.69 -34.30
CA THR A 114 -29.48 -6.51 -34.40
C THR A 114 -30.29 -7.81 -34.53
N GLN A 115 -29.63 -8.94 -34.76
CA GLN A 115 -30.34 -10.21 -34.87
C GLN A 115 -30.90 -10.67 -33.51
N LYS A 116 -32.12 -11.25 -33.54
CA LYS A 116 -32.90 -11.70 -32.36
C LYS A 116 -32.20 -12.76 -31.49
N ASN A 117 -31.08 -13.31 -31.95
CA ASN A 117 -30.19 -14.19 -31.19
C ASN A 117 -28.73 -13.82 -31.48
N SER A 118 -28.35 -12.58 -31.17
CA SER A 118 -27.00 -12.06 -31.41
C SER A 118 -25.97 -12.81 -30.55
N VAL A 119 -25.35 -13.83 -31.16
CA VAL A 119 -24.20 -14.55 -30.59
C VAL A 119 -23.08 -13.56 -30.27
N ALA A 120 -22.91 -12.50 -31.08
CA ALA A 120 -21.91 -11.45 -30.85
C ALA A 120 -22.13 -10.68 -29.54
N LEU A 121 -23.37 -10.27 -29.24
CA LEU A 121 -23.69 -9.58 -27.98
C LEU A 121 -23.51 -10.51 -26.77
N SER A 122 -23.90 -11.78 -26.89
CA SER A 122 -23.69 -12.78 -25.84
C SER A 122 -22.20 -12.99 -25.56
N MET A 123 -21.38 -13.19 -26.61
CA MET A 123 -19.93 -13.33 -26.48
C MET A 123 -19.28 -12.08 -25.87
N LEU A 124 -19.70 -10.89 -26.30
CA LEU A 124 -19.20 -9.62 -25.75
C LEU A 124 -19.47 -9.52 -24.25
N SER A 125 -20.70 -9.86 -23.83
CA SER A 125 -21.08 -9.91 -22.42
C SER A 125 -20.18 -10.87 -21.62
N THR A 126 -19.97 -12.09 -22.13
CA THR A 126 -19.09 -13.08 -21.47
C THR A 126 -17.64 -12.60 -21.37
N VAL A 127 -17.10 -12.00 -22.43
CA VAL A 127 -15.73 -11.47 -22.44
C VAL A 127 -15.58 -10.33 -21.43
N PHE A 128 -16.54 -9.40 -21.38
CA PHE A 128 -16.50 -8.33 -20.38
C PHE A 128 -16.66 -8.85 -18.95
N ALA A 129 -17.58 -9.79 -18.72
CA ALA A 129 -17.75 -10.42 -17.41
C ALA A 129 -16.47 -11.10 -16.94
N SER A 130 -15.85 -11.92 -17.79
CA SER A 130 -14.58 -12.61 -17.48
C SER A 130 -13.41 -11.64 -17.27
N ALA A 131 -13.34 -10.55 -18.06
CA ALA A 131 -12.32 -9.51 -17.88
C ALA A 131 -12.50 -8.75 -16.55
N MET A 132 -13.75 -8.45 -16.17
CA MET A 132 -14.07 -7.82 -14.88
C MET A 132 -13.74 -8.74 -13.71
N GLU A 133 -14.10 -10.03 -13.80
CA GLU A 133 -13.76 -11.03 -12.80
C GLU A 133 -12.24 -11.14 -12.65
N LYS A 134 -11.51 -11.22 -13.76
CA LYS A 134 -10.04 -11.30 -13.73
C LYS A 134 -9.42 -10.06 -13.13
N ARG A 135 -9.93 -8.86 -13.46
CA ARG A 135 -9.50 -7.60 -12.85
C ARG A 135 -9.75 -7.61 -11.35
N GLN A 136 -10.92 -8.07 -10.91
CA GLN A 136 -11.25 -8.18 -9.49
C GLN A 136 -10.30 -9.14 -8.77
N GLN A 137 -10.02 -10.31 -9.35
CA GLN A 137 -9.09 -11.28 -8.78
C GLN A 137 -7.66 -10.70 -8.65
N LEU A 138 -7.17 -10.00 -9.67
CA LEU A 138 -5.84 -9.37 -9.65
C LEU A 138 -5.77 -8.16 -8.71
N GLY A 139 -6.88 -7.44 -8.53
CA GLY A 139 -6.99 -6.33 -7.58
C GLY A 139 -7.04 -6.76 -6.12
N ARG A 140 -7.21 -8.06 -5.84
CA ARG A 140 -7.19 -8.58 -4.46
C ARG A 140 -5.76 -8.78 -4.00
N HIS A 141 -5.46 -8.30 -2.79
CA HIS A 141 -4.24 -8.67 -2.11
C HIS A 141 -4.29 -10.16 -1.72
N THR A 142 -3.62 -11.00 -2.50
CA THR A 142 -3.51 -12.45 -2.24
C THR A 142 -2.31 -12.81 -1.36
N ALA A 143 -1.50 -11.82 -0.97
CA ALA A 143 -0.33 -12.05 -0.13
C ALA A 143 -0.76 -12.59 1.25
N PRO A 144 -0.13 -13.66 1.75
CA PRO A 144 -0.37 -14.13 3.11
C PRO A 144 0.04 -13.05 4.12
N SER A 145 -0.64 -12.99 5.26
CA SER A 145 -0.33 -12.01 6.31
C SER A 145 1.12 -12.13 6.78
N ALA A 146 1.92 -11.11 6.50
CA ALA A 146 3.30 -10.99 6.96
C ALA A 146 3.40 -10.46 8.41
N PHE A 147 2.25 -10.21 9.06
CA PHE A 147 2.23 -9.69 10.42
C PHE A 147 2.81 -10.70 11.40
N LYS A 148 3.94 -10.35 12.02
CA LYS A 148 4.53 -11.08 13.12
C LYS A 148 4.38 -10.23 14.38
N PRO A 149 3.84 -10.78 15.48
CA PRO A 149 3.85 -10.10 16.76
C PRO A 149 5.28 -9.66 17.10
N PRO A 150 5.46 -8.48 17.73
CA PRO A 150 6.79 -7.98 18.02
C PRO A 150 7.56 -8.97 18.91
N PRO A 151 8.86 -9.20 18.64
CA PRO A 151 9.65 -10.18 19.38
C PRO A 151 9.80 -9.72 20.83
N ARG A 152 9.78 -10.69 21.74
CA ARG A 152 10.14 -10.46 23.13
C ARG A 152 11.63 -10.73 23.31
N VAL A 153 12.31 -9.88 24.08
CA VAL A 153 13.76 -9.91 24.27
C VAL A 153 14.07 -9.97 25.75
N THR A 154 15.04 -10.80 26.12
CA THR A 154 15.50 -10.90 27.50
C THR A 154 16.40 -9.70 27.77
N ILE A 155 15.98 -8.86 28.70
CA ILE A 155 16.72 -7.67 29.10
C ILE A 155 16.85 -7.64 30.61
N THR A 156 17.94 -7.03 31.08
CA THR A 156 18.23 -6.79 32.49
C THR A 156 17.15 -5.90 33.12
N ASP A 157 16.91 -6.05 34.41
CA ASP A 157 15.82 -5.33 35.10
C ASP A 157 15.98 -3.80 35.01
N SER A 158 17.20 -3.26 35.07
CA SER A 158 17.43 -1.81 34.88
C SER A 158 17.00 -1.32 33.49
N LYS A 159 17.21 -2.14 32.44
CA LYS A 159 16.79 -1.81 31.07
C LYS A 159 15.27 -1.95 30.91
N ARG A 160 14.67 -2.91 31.63
CA ARG A 160 13.20 -3.09 31.68
C ARG A 160 12.51 -1.90 32.33
N GLU A 161 13.04 -1.44 33.45
CA GLU A 161 12.58 -0.25 34.15
C GLU A 161 12.66 0.99 33.24
N ALA A 162 13.80 1.21 32.58
CA ALA A 162 13.96 2.31 31.62
C ALA A 162 12.98 2.20 30.44
N TRP A 163 12.79 1.00 29.88
CA TRP A 163 11.86 0.76 28.78
C TRP A 163 10.41 1.07 29.17
N LEU A 164 10.00 0.71 30.40
CA LEU A 164 8.67 1.02 30.91
C LEU A 164 8.46 2.53 31.16
N ARG A 165 9.50 3.26 31.60
CA ARG A 165 9.45 4.73 31.68
C ARG A 165 9.34 5.37 30.30
N ASP A 166 10.09 4.86 29.32
CA ASP A 166 9.96 5.30 27.93
C ASP A 166 8.54 5.03 27.40
N LEU A 167 7.91 3.92 27.80
CA LEU A 167 6.53 3.60 27.41
C LEU A 167 5.52 4.60 27.97
N ALA A 168 5.71 5.08 29.20
CA ALA A 168 4.90 6.13 29.80
C ALA A 168 5.02 7.48 29.05
N ASN A 169 6.17 7.76 28.44
CA ASN A 169 6.43 9.03 27.75
C ASN A 169 5.80 9.08 26.34
N PRO A 170 4.76 9.92 26.09
CA PRO A 170 4.10 10.02 24.78
C PRO A 170 5.02 10.50 23.66
N ALA A 171 6.13 11.18 23.97
CA ALA A 171 7.10 11.65 22.97
C ALA A 171 7.93 10.51 22.35
N VAL A 172 8.03 9.35 23.01
CA VAL A 172 8.79 8.20 22.48
C VAL A 172 7.92 7.39 21.52
N PRO A 173 8.31 7.18 20.25
CA PRO A 173 7.46 6.44 19.31
C PRO A 173 7.42 4.93 19.59
N LEU A 174 6.24 4.33 19.47
CA LEU A 174 6.02 2.89 19.67
C LEU A 174 6.87 2.01 18.75
N ARG A 175 7.21 2.48 17.54
CA ARG A 175 8.09 1.75 16.60
C ARG A 175 9.44 1.40 17.22
N LYS A 176 10.00 2.27 18.06
CA LYS A 176 11.27 2.03 18.77
C LYS A 176 11.09 0.95 19.85
N GLN A 177 10.01 1.04 20.62
CA GLN A 177 9.72 0.14 21.74
C GLN A 177 9.34 -1.27 21.29
N ALA A 178 8.60 -1.40 20.18
CA ALA A 178 8.16 -2.67 19.62
C ALA A 178 9.31 -3.62 19.26
N ARG A 179 10.50 -3.09 18.97
CA ARG A 179 11.66 -3.92 18.60
C ARG A 179 12.15 -4.80 19.75
N ASN A 180 12.03 -4.33 20.99
CA ASN A 180 12.69 -4.92 22.16
C ASN A 180 11.71 -5.05 23.34
N ILE A 181 10.55 -5.67 23.14
CA ILE A 181 9.57 -5.82 24.23
C ILE A 181 10.16 -6.74 25.31
N PRO A 182 10.23 -6.32 26.59
CA PRO A 182 10.88 -7.12 27.64
C PRO A 182 10.17 -8.45 27.93
N TYR A 183 10.92 -9.52 28.19
CA TYR A 183 10.39 -10.69 28.91
C TYR A 183 10.14 -10.37 30.40
N GLY A 184 9.27 -11.16 31.04
CA GLY A 184 8.99 -11.05 32.48
C GLY A 184 7.78 -10.18 32.86
N ILE A 185 7.34 -9.28 31.97
CA ILE A 185 6.13 -8.47 32.19
C ILE A 185 4.93 -9.22 31.58
N ARG A 186 4.07 -9.81 32.42
CA ARG A 186 2.88 -10.57 32.00
C ARG A 186 1.82 -10.61 33.11
N GLY A 187 0.58 -10.98 32.76
CA GLY A 187 -0.52 -11.18 33.72
C GLY A 187 -0.72 -9.98 34.64
N LYS A 188 -0.93 -10.25 35.94
CA LYS A 188 -1.12 -9.22 36.98
C LYS A 188 0.01 -8.18 37.00
N LEU A 189 1.26 -8.63 36.95
CA LEU A 189 2.45 -7.76 36.99
C LEU A 189 2.47 -6.76 35.82
N LEU A 190 1.93 -7.10 34.66
CA LEU A 190 1.82 -6.17 33.53
C LEU A 190 0.91 -4.97 33.90
N MET A 191 -0.25 -5.25 34.48
CA MET A 191 -1.22 -4.22 34.87
C MET A 191 -0.69 -3.39 36.04
N GLU A 192 -0.07 -4.03 37.04
CA GLU A 192 0.57 -3.35 38.16
C GLU A 192 1.66 -2.37 37.70
N GLN A 193 2.51 -2.76 36.75
CA GLN A 193 3.57 -1.90 36.23
C GLN A 193 3.02 -0.75 35.38
N CYS A 194 1.93 -0.99 34.63
CA CYS A 194 1.25 0.07 33.88
C CYS A 194 0.62 1.11 34.82
N ALA A 195 -0.05 0.66 35.87
CA ALA A 195 -0.66 1.54 36.88
C ALA A 195 0.40 2.28 37.72
N ALA A 196 1.44 1.59 38.19
CA ALA A 196 2.49 2.19 39.02
C ALA A 196 3.27 3.30 38.31
N LYS A 197 3.37 3.25 36.97
CA LYS A 197 4.12 4.23 36.17
C LYS A 197 3.22 5.18 35.38
N ASN A 198 1.91 5.18 35.64
CA ASN A 198 0.91 6.01 34.96
C ASN A 198 1.05 5.99 33.43
N ILE A 199 1.14 4.78 32.85
CA ILE A 199 1.30 4.62 31.40
C ILE A 199 -0.01 5.01 30.70
N PRO A 200 0.00 5.84 29.64
CA PRO A 200 -1.23 6.18 28.92
C PRO A 200 -2.01 4.94 28.46
N LEU A 201 -3.33 4.92 28.66
CA LEU A 201 -4.18 3.74 28.45
C LEU A 201 -4.01 3.11 27.05
N ALA A 202 -3.95 3.92 26.00
CA ALA A 202 -3.73 3.44 24.64
C ALA A 202 -2.44 2.62 24.48
N ARG A 203 -1.38 2.99 25.21
CA ARG A 203 -0.09 2.29 25.21
C ARG A 203 -0.09 1.07 26.11
N ALA A 204 -0.78 1.13 27.25
CA ALA A 204 -0.98 -0.03 28.11
C ALA A 204 -1.76 -1.13 27.38
N VAL A 205 -2.84 -0.78 26.68
CA VAL A 205 -3.62 -1.70 25.83
C VAL A 205 -2.76 -2.25 24.70
N TRP A 206 -1.93 -1.42 24.06
CA TRP A 206 -0.98 -1.87 23.03
C TRP A 206 0.00 -2.91 23.58
N LEU A 207 0.59 -2.67 24.77
CA LEU A 207 1.49 -3.62 25.42
C LEU A 207 0.78 -4.94 25.76
N ALA A 208 -0.41 -4.86 26.35
CA ALA A 208 -1.24 -6.03 26.67
C ALA A 208 -1.54 -6.86 25.42
N LYS A 209 -1.91 -6.21 24.30
CA LYS A 209 -2.11 -6.88 23.00
C LYS A 209 -0.83 -7.52 22.47
N CYS A 210 0.32 -6.86 22.61
CA CYS A 210 1.61 -7.42 22.17
C CYS A 210 2.01 -8.65 22.98
N VAL A 211 1.81 -8.63 24.31
CA VAL A 211 2.09 -9.78 25.18
C VAL A 211 1.11 -10.91 24.91
N GLY A 212 -0.20 -10.63 24.87
CA GLY A 212 -1.24 -11.62 24.60
C GLY A 212 -1.09 -12.29 23.22
N ALA A 213 -0.78 -11.53 22.17
CA ALA A 213 -0.53 -12.09 20.84
C ALA A 213 0.68 -13.04 20.81
N ASN A 214 1.72 -12.76 21.61
CA ASN A 214 2.88 -13.65 21.73
C ASN A 214 2.55 -14.92 22.52
N GLU A 215 1.77 -14.81 23.60
CA GLU A 215 1.32 -15.97 24.39
C GLU A 215 0.39 -16.87 23.57
N LEU A 216 -0.58 -16.30 22.87
CA LEU A 216 -1.49 -17.03 21.98
C LEU A 216 -0.75 -17.78 20.87
N ARG A 217 0.29 -17.14 20.31
CA ARG A 217 1.16 -17.76 19.32
C ARG A 217 1.93 -18.96 19.87
N ALA A 218 2.27 -18.99 21.16
CA ALA A 218 2.92 -20.13 21.78
C ALA A 218 2.00 -21.36 21.84
N PHE A 219 0.70 -21.17 22.12
CA PHE A 219 -0.30 -22.25 22.10
C PHE A 219 -0.47 -22.85 20.70
N ARG A 220 -0.45 -22.01 19.66
CA ARG A 220 -0.53 -22.46 18.26
C ARG A 220 0.62 -23.37 17.82
N ARG A 221 1.81 -23.25 18.42
CA ARG A 221 2.98 -24.08 18.07
C ARG A 221 2.96 -25.46 18.72
N LYS A 222 2.31 -25.63 19.88
CA LYS A 222 2.27 -26.90 20.62
C LYS A 222 1.31 -27.95 20.02
N GLY A 223 0.33 -27.54 19.22
CA GLY A 223 -0.69 -28.45 18.64
C GLY A 223 -0.37 -29.04 17.26
N VAL A 224 0.80 -28.76 16.69
CA VAL A 224 1.14 -29.11 15.29
C VAL A 224 1.43 -30.61 15.09
N GLY A 225 1.64 -31.38 16.16
CA GLY A 225 2.02 -32.80 16.08
C GLY A 225 0.89 -33.80 15.75
N ASN A 226 -0.39 -33.41 15.83
CA ASN A 226 -1.51 -34.36 15.87
C ASN A 226 -2.45 -34.27 14.65
N GLY A 227 -2.01 -33.65 13.55
CA GLY A 227 -2.80 -33.47 12.34
C GLY A 227 -3.71 -32.21 12.35
N PRO A 228 -4.28 -31.81 11.20
CA PRO A 228 -4.91 -30.49 11.03
C PRO A 228 -6.18 -30.28 11.86
N ALA A 229 -6.99 -31.33 12.08
CA ALA A 229 -8.19 -31.26 12.92
C ALA A 229 -7.84 -31.11 14.42
N ALA A 230 -6.86 -31.86 14.91
CA ALA A 230 -6.39 -31.76 16.29
C ALA A 230 -5.63 -30.46 16.55
N ALA A 231 -4.90 -29.94 15.57
CA ALA A 231 -4.27 -28.62 15.64
C ALA A 231 -5.34 -27.53 15.80
N THR A 232 -6.43 -27.59 15.03
CA THR A 232 -7.53 -26.62 15.14
C THR A 232 -8.21 -26.68 16.50
N ALA A 233 -8.51 -27.88 17.01
CA ALA A 233 -9.09 -28.06 18.34
C ALA A 233 -8.16 -27.60 19.48
N ALA A 234 -6.86 -27.89 19.37
CA ALA A 234 -5.86 -27.45 20.35
C ALA A 234 -5.68 -25.93 20.37
N VAL A 235 -5.81 -25.26 19.22
CA VAL A 235 -5.79 -23.80 19.12
C VAL A 235 -7.01 -23.21 19.84
N ILE A 236 -8.21 -23.71 19.58
CA ILE A 236 -9.45 -23.23 20.22
C ILE A 236 -9.40 -23.45 21.74
N SER A 237 -8.94 -24.62 22.18
CA SER A 237 -8.79 -24.95 23.61
C SER A 237 -7.73 -24.08 24.30
N GLY A 238 -6.60 -23.84 23.63
CA GLY A 238 -5.52 -22.97 24.12
C GLY A 238 -5.95 -21.51 24.22
N GLU A 239 -6.71 -21.02 23.24
CA GLU A 239 -7.32 -19.69 23.25
C GLU A 239 -8.27 -19.53 24.43
N LEU A 240 -9.18 -20.48 24.65
CA LEU A 240 -10.10 -20.43 25.78
C LEU A 240 -9.39 -20.48 27.14
N LYS A 241 -8.35 -21.31 27.26
CA LYS A 241 -7.50 -21.36 28.47
C LYS A 241 -6.83 -20.02 28.72
N TRP A 242 -6.26 -19.40 27.69
CA TRP A 242 -5.61 -18.10 27.80
C TRP A 242 -6.60 -17.01 28.21
N VAL A 243 -7.81 -16.99 27.64
CA VAL A 243 -8.85 -16.01 28.02
C VAL A 243 -9.20 -16.16 29.51
N ARG A 244 -9.41 -17.39 30.00
CA ARG A 244 -9.69 -17.64 31.42
C ARG A 244 -8.54 -17.18 32.33
N GLU A 245 -7.30 -17.50 31.97
CA GLU A 245 -6.11 -17.09 32.71
C GLU A 245 -5.96 -15.56 32.73
N TRP A 246 -6.18 -14.90 31.58
CA TRP A 246 -6.17 -13.45 31.48
C TRP A 246 -7.24 -12.79 32.35
N THR A 247 -8.48 -13.28 32.30
CA THR A 247 -9.57 -12.75 33.16
C THR A 247 -9.26 -12.90 34.64
N LEU A 248 -8.64 -14.01 35.05
CA LEU A 248 -8.24 -14.24 36.43
C LEU A 248 -7.14 -13.26 36.87
N HIS A 249 -6.15 -12.98 36.01
CA HIS A 249 -5.14 -11.97 36.28
C HIS A 249 -5.72 -10.56 36.43
N VAL A 250 -6.72 -10.20 35.62
CA VAL A 250 -7.42 -8.91 35.73
C VAL A 250 -8.17 -8.82 37.05
N LEU A 251 -8.87 -9.89 37.42
CA LEU A 251 -9.60 -9.94 38.69
C LEU A 251 -8.66 -9.80 39.90
N GLN A 252 -7.55 -10.55 39.92
CA GLN A 252 -6.52 -10.42 40.97
C GLN A 252 -5.89 -9.03 41.02
N PHE A 253 -5.72 -8.36 39.87
CA PHE A 253 -5.25 -6.99 39.83
C PHE A 253 -6.27 -6.04 40.46
N LEU A 254 -7.55 -6.13 40.09
CA LEU A 254 -8.61 -5.30 40.65
C LEU A 254 -8.76 -5.53 42.16
N GLU A 255 -8.78 -6.78 42.63
CA GLU A 255 -8.80 -7.11 44.06
C GLU A 255 -7.62 -6.48 44.80
N SER A 256 -6.43 -6.50 44.18
CA SER A 256 -5.23 -5.89 44.73
C SER A 256 -5.27 -4.36 44.76
N VAL A 257 -5.97 -3.71 43.82
CA VAL A 257 -6.15 -2.25 43.81
C VAL A 257 -7.18 -1.87 44.89
N ILE A 258 -8.30 -2.58 44.94
CA ILE A 258 -9.38 -2.39 45.93
C ILE A 258 -8.84 -2.60 47.36
N SER A 259 -8.01 -3.62 47.60
CA SER A 259 -7.46 -3.87 48.93
C SER A 259 -6.50 -2.78 49.42
N THR A 260 -5.91 -2.00 48.51
CA THR A 260 -5.08 -0.83 48.85
C THR A 260 -5.86 0.48 49.01
N CYS A 261 -7.19 0.43 48.85
CA CYS A 261 -8.07 1.57 49.05
C CYS A 261 -7.94 2.14 50.46
N GLY A 262 -7.79 3.46 50.57
CA GLY A 262 -7.65 4.16 51.85
C GLY A 262 -6.28 4.06 52.55
N GLN A 263 -5.33 3.27 52.01
CA GLN A 263 -4.01 3.08 52.64
C GLN A 263 -2.94 4.07 52.16
N THR A 264 -3.09 4.63 50.96
CA THR A 264 -2.08 5.50 50.31
C THR A 264 -2.75 6.79 49.86
N ALA A 265 -2.08 7.96 49.96
CA ALA A 265 -2.69 9.24 49.58
C ALA A 265 -3.17 9.28 48.11
N ASP A 266 -2.50 8.54 47.22
CA ASP A 266 -2.80 8.48 45.79
C ASP A 266 -3.79 7.37 45.39
N TRP A 267 -4.48 6.75 46.36
CA TRP A 267 -5.38 5.61 46.12
C TRP A 267 -6.47 5.94 45.09
N LYS A 268 -7.00 7.17 45.10
CA LYS A 268 -8.05 7.62 44.18
C LYS A 268 -7.58 7.64 42.73
N ALA A 269 -6.42 8.24 42.45
CA ALA A 269 -5.87 8.30 41.11
C ALA A 269 -5.52 6.91 40.56
N ARG A 270 -5.04 6.01 41.42
CA ARG A 270 -4.76 4.61 41.05
C ARG A 270 -6.04 3.83 40.75
N MET A 271 -7.13 4.12 41.44
CA MET A 271 -8.45 3.52 41.19
C MET A 271 -9.08 4.03 39.90
N ASP A 272 -8.99 5.34 39.63
CA ASP A 272 -9.52 5.96 38.41
C ASP A 272 -8.78 5.46 37.15
N TYR A 273 -7.51 5.10 37.28
CA TYR A 273 -6.71 4.53 36.20
C TYR A 273 -7.01 3.04 35.93
N ALA A 274 -7.34 2.27 36.98
CA ALA A 274 -7.49 0.81 36.94
C ALA A 274 -8.79 0.37 36.26
#